data_AF-A0A087X3G8-F1
#
_entry.id   AF-A0A087X3G8-F1
#
_cell.length_a   1.000
_cell.length_b   1.000
_cell.length_c   1.000
_cell.angle_alpha   90.00
_cell.angle_beta   90.00
_cell.angle_gamma   90.00
#
_symmetry.space_group_name_H-M   'P 1'
#
loop_
_entity.id
_entity.type
_entity.pdbx_description
1 polymer ?
#
loop_
_entity_poly.entity_id
_entity_poly.type
_entity_poly.pdbx_seq_one_letter_code
_entity_poly.pdbx_strand_id
1 'polypeptide(L)'
;MEKNVGSLQEQALKRKERLKALRDKKLHGREQEDEEPESKKAALEETPEEKHRELKLRNYTPEDEELKERQVPKAKPASVEDKVKDQLEAANPEPIIEEVDLANLAPRKPDWDLKRDVAKKLEKLERRTQRAIAELIRDRLRGSEEELAAAVGAAGVEEGDSD
;
A
#
# COMPACT_ATOMS: atom_id res chain seq x y z
N MET A 1 -9.20 11.72 -41.94
CA MET A 1 -7.79 11.69 -41.49
C MET A 1 -7.00 10.89 -42.52
N GLU A 2 -6.36 11.59 -43.45
CA GLU A 2 -5.56 10.97 -44.51
C GLU A 2 -4.26 10.44 -43.90
N LYS A 3 -4.06 9.12 -43.95
CA LYS A 3 -2.82 8.51 -43.47
C LYS A 3 -1.78 8.63 -44.58
N ASN A 4 -0.87 9.60 -44.45
CA ASN A 4 0.25 9.84 -45.34
C ASN A 4 1.10 8.57 -45.50
N VAL A 5 0.93 7.87 -46.62
CA VAL A 5 1.64 6.64 -47.00
C VAL A 5 3.17 6.78 -47.01
N GLY A 6 3.69 8.01 -47.14
CA GLY A 6 5.12 8.32 -47.01
C GLY A 6 5.69 8.05 -45.61
N SER A 7 4.89 8.27 -44.54
CA SER A 7 5.36 8.06 -43.16
C SER A 7 5.61 6.59 -42.82
N LEU A 8 4.85 5.67 -43.44
CA LEU A 8 4.99 4.23 -43.25
C LEU A 8 6.26 3.71 -43.96
N GLN A 9 6.55 4.23 -45.15
CA GLN A 9 7.73 3.89 -45.93
C GLN A 9 9.02 4.28 -45.18
N GLU A 10 9.06 5.48 -44.61
CA GLU A 10 10.20 5.96 -43.80
C GLU A 10 10.41 5.11 -42.54
N GLN A 11 9.33 4.72 -41.85
CA GLN A 11 9.42 3.84 -40.68
C GLN A 11 9.94 2.45 -41.05
N ALA A 12 9.55 1.90 -42.20
CA ALA A 12 10.03 0.61 -42.68
C ALA A 12 11.55 0.64 -42.99
N LEU A 13 12.05 1.72 -43.59
CA LEU A 13 13.48 1.90 -43.85
C LEU A 13 14.28 2.02 -42.54
N LYS A 14 13.82 2.83 -41.59
CA LYS A 14 14.46 2.95 -40.25
C LYS A 14 14.52 1.60 -39.52
N ARG A 15 13.46 0.78 -39.61
CA ARG A 15 13.45 -0.58 -39.04
C ARG A 15 14.48 -1.49 -39.73
N LYS A 16 14.55 -1.44 -41.06
CA LYS A 16 15.49 -2.25 -41.85
C LYS A 16 16.94 -1.95 -41.49
N GLU A 17 17.29 -0.67 -41.36
CA GLU A 17 18.64 -0.23 -40.95
C GLU A 17 18.99 -0.70 -39.54
N ARG A 18 18.06 -0.53 -38.59
CA ARG A 18 18.25 -1.01 -37.20
C ARG A 18 18.49 -2.51 -37.12
N LEU A 19 17.74 -3.29 -37.90
CA LEU A 19 17.91 -4.75 -37.95
C LEU A 19 19.24 -5.17 -38.60
N LYS A 20 19.71 -4.43 -39.60
CA LYS A 20 21.02 -4.67 -40.23
C LYS A 20 22.15 -4.44 -39.22
N ALA A 21 22.13 -3.33 -38.47
CA ALA A 21 23.13 -3.05 -37.45
C ALA A 21 23.21 -4.12 -36.33
N LEU A 22 22.06 -4.68 -35.93
CA LEU A 22 22.02 -5.79 -34.96
C LEU A 22 22.62 -7.09 -35.54
N ARG A 23 22.39 -7.37 -36.82
CA ARG A 23 22.99 -8.52 -37.50
C ARG A 23 24.50 -8.38 -37.59
N ASP A 24 24.99 -7.22 -38.00
CA ASP A 24 26.41 -6.95 -38.15
C ASP A 24 27.12 -7.06 -36.78
N LYS A 25 26.53 -6.50 -35.71
CA LYS A 25 27.07 -6.65 -34.34
C LYS A 25 27.14 -8.10 -33.88
N LYS A 26 26.17 -8.94 -34.24
CA LYS A 26 26.15 -10.37 -33.85
C LYS A 26 27.22 -11.17 -34.60
N LEU A 27 27.51 -10.83 -35.85
CA LEU A 27 28.54 -11.49 -36.65
C LEU A 27 29.94 -11.13 -36.12
N HIS A 28 30.22 -9.85 -35.90
CA HIS A 28 31.52 -9.41 -35.36
C HIS A 28 31.77 -9.92 -33.93
N GLY A 29 30.71 -10.12 -33.12
CA GLY A 29 30.84 -10.74 -31.81
C GLY A 29 31.13 -12.24 -31.84
N ARG A 30 30.90 -12.91 -32.97
CA ARG A 30 31.16 -14.36 -33.14
C ARG A 30 32.53 -14.64 -33.74
N GLU A 31 33.09 -13.70 -34.50
CA GLU A 31 34.45 -13.81 -35.06
C GLU A 31 35.57 -13.60 -34.02
N GLN A 32 35.24 -13.15 -32.80
CA GLN A 32 36.21 -12.97 -31.70
C GLN A 32 36.36 -14.18 -30.76
N GLU A 33 35.56 -15.26 -30.93
CA GLU A 33 35.54 -16.40 -29.99
C GLU A 33 36.16 -17.71 -30.53
N ASP A 34 36.69 -17.75 -31.76
CA ASP A 34 37.30 -18.96 -32.35
C ASP A 34 38.85 -18.93 -32.26
N GLU A 35 39.41 -19.14 -31.05
CA GLU A 35 40.81 -19.60 -30.85
C GLU A 35 40.81 -20.89 -29.98
N GLU A 36 41.16 -22.05 -30.57
CA GLU A 36 41.27 -23.35 -29.88
C GLU A 36 42.57 -23.47 -29.04
N PRO A 37 42.59 -24.12 -27.85
CA PRO A 37 43.81 -24.39 -27.10
C PRO A 37 44.43 -25.78 -27.37
N GLU A 38 45.73 -25.80 -27.71
CA GLU A 38 46.56 -27.00 -27.79
C GLU A 38 46.87 -27.59 -26.40
N SER A 39 46.19 -28.66 -25.98
CA SER A 39 46.54 -29.39 -24.75
C SER A 39 46.54 -30.91 -24.95
N LYS A 40 47.49 -31.43 -25.74
CA LYS A 40 47.82 -32.86 -25.79
C LYS A 40 49.33 -33.08 -25.98
N LYS A 41 50.10 -33.01 -24.89
CA LYS A 41 51.36 -33.77 -24.76
C LYS A 41 51.34 -34.52 -23.44
N ALA A 42 51.36 -35.83 -23.55
CA ALA A 42 51.35 -36.82 -22.49
C ALA A 42 52.66 -36.79 -21.69
N ALA A 43 52.56 -36.77 -20.37
CA ALA A 43 53.64 -37.11 -19.46
C ALA A 43 53.31 -38.48 -18.84
N LEU A 44 54.07 -39.49 -19.25
CA LEU A 44 54.11 -40.82 -18.67
C LEU A 44 55.31 -40.85 -17.70
N GLU A 45 55.11 -41.46 -16.54
CA GLU A 45 56.09 -41.96 -15.54
C GLU A 45 56.14 -41.27 -14.16
N GLU A 46 56.22 -42.19 -13.18
CA GLU A 46 56.55 -42.12 -11.75
C GLU A 46 55.43 -41.86 -10.73
N THR A 47 55.07 -42.94 -10.02
CA THR A 47 54.18 -43.01 -8.84
C THR A 47 54.81 -42.31 -7.63
N PRO A 48 54.19 -41.26 -7.06
CA PRO A 48 54.29 -41.01 -5.65
C PRO A 48 53.21 -41.83 -4.93
N GLU A 49 53.47 -42.28 -3.71
CA GLU A 49 52.43 -42.73 -2.79
C GLU A 49 51.51 -41.54 -2.47
N GLU A 50 50.56 -41.28 -3.37
CA GLU A 50 49.48 -40.36 -3.11
C GLU A 50 48.65 -40.99 -2.00
N LYS A 51 48.77 -40.44 -0.79
CA LYS A 51 47.78 -40.69 0.27
C LYS A 51 46.43 -40.21 -0.29
N HIS A 52 45.73 -41.13 -0.96
CA HIS A 52 44.42 -40.86 -1.52
C HIS A 52 43.56 -40.33 -0.37
N ARG A 53 42.89 -39.20 -0.63
CA ARG A 53 42.00 -38.53 0.32
C ARG A 53 41.14 -39.58 1.03
N GLU A 54 41.10 -39.53 2.36
CA GLU A 54 40.35 -40.47 3.19
C GLU A 54 38.93 -40.70 2.63
N LEU A 55 38.58 -41.97 2.39
CA LEU A 55 37.31 -42.39 1.81
C LEU A 55 36.16 -41.99 2.75
N LYS A 56 35.34 -41.01 2.36
CA LYS A 56 34.16 -40.56 3.12
C LYS A 56 32.88 -41.06 2.49
N LEU A 57 32.18 -41.97 3.16
CA LEU A 57 30.96 -42.58 2.64
C LEU A 57 29.75 -41.74 3.06
N ARG A 58 29.11 -41.07 2.10
CA ARG A 58 27.94 -40.19 2.33
C ARG A 58 26.61 -40.86 2.01
N ASN A 59 26.59 -41.73 0.99
CA ASN A 59 25.37 -42.39 0.47
C ASN A 59 25.35 -43.91 0.74
N TYR A 60 26.51 -44.53 1.01
CA TYR A 60 26.64 -45.97 1.24
C TYR A 60 26.86 -46.30 2.71
N THR A 61 26.29 -47.42 3.18
CA THR A 61 26.51 -47.96 4.53
C THR A 61 27.23 -49.32 4.38
N PRO A 62 28.53 -49.39 4.66
CA PRO A 62 29.31 -50.62 4.51
C PRO A 62 28.99 -51.61 5.64
N GLU A 63 29.16 -52.90 5.37
CA GLU A 63 29.01 -53.96 6.38
C GLU A 63 30.26 -54.10 7.27
N ASP A 64 31.45 -53.81 6.73
CA ASP A 64 32.73 -53.84 7.43
C ASP A 64 32.88 -52.72 8.49
N GLU A 65 33.41 -53.06 9.66
CA GLU A 65 33.50 -52.16 10.82
C GLU A 65 34.47 -50.98 10.57
N GLU A 66 35.61 -51.20 9.92
CA GLU A 66 36.60 -50.16 9.62
C GLU A 66 36.07 -49.09 8.63
N LEU A 67 35.14 -49.46 7.75
CA LEU A 67 34.55 -48.56 6.77
C LEU A 67 33.34 -47.80 7.33
N LYS A 68 32.68 -48.34 8.39
CA LYS A 68 31.59 -47.65 9.10
C LYS A 68 32.08 -46.40 9.83
N GLU A 69 33.28 -46.43 10.42
CA GLU A 69 33.88 -45.26 11.08
C GLU A 69 34.12 -44.10 10.10
N ARG A 70 34.26 -44.41 8.81
CA ARG A 70 34.46 -43.43 7.74
C ARG A 70 33.15 -42.92 7.12
N GLN A 71 32.00 -43.31 7.68
CA GLN A 71 30.69 -42.82 7.24
C GLN A 71 30.44 -41.40 7.76
N VAL A 72 30.04 -40.50 6.86
CA VAL A 72 29.71 -39.12 7.24
C VAL A 72 28.38 -39.12 7.97
N PRO A 73 28.31 -38.54 9.20
CA PRO A 73 27.06 -38.48 9.95
C PRO A 73 26.01 -37.70 9.14
N LYS A 74 24.79 -38.25 9.06
CA LYS A 74 23.67 -37.60 8.39
C LYS A 74 23.37 -36.30 9.14
N ALA A 75 23.49 -35.17 8.44
CA ALA A 75 23.15 -33.87 9.00
C ALA A 75 21.66 -33.87 9.39
N LYS A 76 21.37 -33.57 10.67
CA LYS A 76 20.00 -33.29 11.11
C LYS A 76 19.59 -31.95 10.49
N PRO A 77 18.43 -31.87 9.80
CA PRO A 77 17.96 -30.58 9.30
C PRO A 77 17.79 -29.62 10.48
N ALA A 78 18.15 -28.34 10.26
CA ALA A 78 17.99 -27.30 11.27
C ALA A 78 16.53 -27.26 11.75
N SER A 79 16.34 -27.08 13.06
CA SER A 79 15.00 -27.03 13.65
C SER A 79 14.17 -25.95 12.96
N VAL A 80 13.00 -26.35 12.47
CA VAL A 80 12.04 -25.48 11.79
C VAL A 80 11.18 -24.71 12.79
N GLU A 81 11.29 -25.00 14.08
CA GLU A 81 10.44 -24.44 15.14
C GLU A 81 10.55 -22.92 15.22
N ASP A 82 11.76 -22.38 15.09
CA ASP A 82 11.98 -20.93 15.13
C ASP A 82 11.43 -20.25 13.87
N LYS A 83 11.58 -20.88 12.69
CA LYS A 83 11.00 -20.37 11.44
C LYS A 83 9.48 -20.40 11.43
N VAL A 84 8.88 -21.41 12.08
CA VAL A 84 7.43 -21.51 12.23
C VAL A 84 6.90 -20.44 13.18
N LYS A 85 7.62 -20.14 14.27
CA LYS A 85 7.28 -19.03 15.17
C LYS A 85 7.35 -17.68 14.45
N ASP A 86 8.43 -17.42 13.72
CA ASP A 86 8.59 -16.19 12.93
C ASP A 86 7.47 -16.04 11.89
N GLN A 87 7.04 -17.13 11.26
CA GLN A 87 5.90 -17.12 10.32
C GLN A 87 4.55 -16.91 11.01
N LEU A 88 4.34 -17.46 12.21
CA LEU A 88 3.12 -17.23 12.99
C LEU A 88 3.02 -15.79 13.50
N GLU A 89 4.14 -15.20 13.92
CA GLU A 89 4.20 -13.81 14.37
C GLU A 89 4.00 -12.84 13.20
N ALA A 90 4.61 -13.13 12.04
CA ALA A 90 4.35 -12.38 10.80
C ALA A 90 2.92 -12.56 10.25
N ALA A 91 2.23 -13.64 10.62
CA ALA A 91 0.84 -13.91 10.26
C ALA A 91 -0.18 -13.30 11.23
N ASN A 92 0.26 -12.67 12.32
CA ASN A 92 -0.57 -11.83 13.17
C ASN A 92 -0.41 -10.36 12.71
N PRO A 93 -1.21 -9.88 11.76
CA PRO A 93 -1.21 -8.47 11.44
C PRO A 93 -1.66 -7.69 12.68
N GLU A 94 -0.81 -6.80 13.19
CA GLU A 94 -1.27 -5.75 14.09
C GLU A 94 -2.41 -5.01 13.38
N PRO A 95 -3.60 -4.85 13.99
CA PRO A 95 -4.71 -4.15 13.39
C PRO A 95 -4.43 -2.64 13.41
N ILE A 96 -3.48 -2.20 12.59
CA ILE A 96 -3.20 -0.80 12.31
C ILE A 96 -3.98 -0.47 11.06
N ILE A 97 -5.25 -0.09 11.28
CA ILE A 97 -6.00 1.00 10.65
C ILE A 97 -7.46 0.73 11.00
N GLU A 98 -7.99 1.61 11.84
CA GLU A 98 -9.42 1.83 12.05
C GLU A 98 -10.12 1.77 10.69
N GLU A 99 -11.01 0.80 10.57
CA GLU A 99 -11.87 0.56 9.42
C GLU A 99 -12.27 1.88 8.78
N VAL A 100 -11.77 2.14 7.57
CA VAL A 100 -12.20 3.29 6.79
C VAL A 100 -13.70 3.12 6.55
N ASP A 101 -14.49 3.89 7.29
CA ASP A 101 -15.95 3.85 7.29
C ASP A 101 -16.48 3.99 5.85
N LEU A 102 -16.88 2.85 5.26
CA LEU A 102 -17.31 2.69 3.88
C LEU A 102 -18.55 3.55 3.55
N ALA A 103 -19.28 4.02 4.58
CA ALA A 103 -20.38 4.96 4.43
C ALA A 103 -19.91 6.37 4.01
N ASN A 104 -18.66 6.75 4.30
CA ASN A 104 -18.08 8.03 3.89
C ASN A 104 -17.52 8.02 2.46
N LEU A 105 -17.28 6.84 1.89
CA LEU A 105 -16.73 6.63 0.54
C LEU A 105 -17.83 6.54 -0.54
N ALA A 106 -19.09 6.33 -0.15
CA ALA A 106 -20.22 6.28 -1.06
C ALA A 106 -20.47 7.64 -1.76
N PRO A 107 -21.02 7.66 -2.98
CA PRO A 107 -21.40 8.89 -3.67
C PRO A 107 -22.40 9.68 -2.83
N ARG A 108 -21.94 10.80 -2.27
CA ARG A 108 -22.79 11.69 -1.46
C ARG A 108 -23.71 12.49 -2.37
N LYS A 109 -24.78 13.07 -1.79
CA LYS A 109 -25.69 13.97 -2.52
C LYS A 109 -24.89 15.14 -3.12
N PRO A 110 -25.19 15.59 -4.35
CA PRO A 110 -24.50 16.72 -4.98
C PRO A 110 -24.45 17.99 -4.10
N ASP A 111 -25.48 18.22 -3.30
CA ASP A 111 -25.58 19.39 -2.41
C ASP A 111 -24.85 19.21 -1.06
N TRP A 112 -24.23 18.06 -0.81
CA TRP A 112 -23.64 17.78 0.50
C TRP A 112 -22.51 18.75 0.85
N ASP A 113 -21.66 19.04 -0.13
CA ASP A 113 -20.56 19.99 0.02
C ASP A 113 -21.09 21.42 0.26
N LEU A 114 -22.10 21.82 -0.53
CA LEU A 114 -22.78 23.10 -0.37
C LEU A 114 -23.38 23.26 1.03
N LYS A 115 -24.05 22.23 1.54
CA LYS A 115 -24.64 22.25 2.88
C LYS A 115 -23.58 22.37 3.96
N ARG A 116 -22.45 21.64 3.83
CA ARG A 116 -21.35 21.70 4.80
C ARG A 116 -20.74 23.10 4.86
N ASP A 117 -20.44 23.68 3.70
CA ASP A 117 -19.75 24.96 3.61
C ASP A 117 -20.65 26.14 4.01
N VAL A 118 -21.95 26.02 3.76
CA VAL A 118 -22.96 27.03 4.14
C VAL A 118 -23.40 26.89 5.60
N ALA A 119 -23.38 25.67 6.18
CA ALA A 119 -23.82 25.42 7.56
C ALA A 119 -23.12 26.32 8.60
N LYS A 120 -21.80 26.46 8.52
CA LYS A 120 -21.04 27.32 9.46
C LYS A 120 -21.40 28.81 9.35
N LYS A 121 -21.82 29.26 8.16
CA LYS A 121 -22.27 30.64 7.94
C LYS A 121 -23.70 30.83 8.47
N LEU A 122 -24.58 29.87 8.21
CA LEU A 122 -25.95 29.86 8.72
C LEU A 122 -25.97 29.81 10.26
N GLU A 123 -25.14 29.00 10.90
CA GLU A 123 -25.07 28.93 12.36
C GLU A 123 -24.70 30.29 12.98
N LYS A 124 -23.71 30.99 12.40
CA LYS A 124 -23.33 32.33 12.86
C LYS A 124 -24.46 33.34 12.66
N LEU A 125 -25.16 33.26 11.54
CA LEU A 125 -26.28 34.13 11.24
C LEU A 125 -27.46 33.85 12.19
N GLU A 126 -27.81 32.59 12.36
CA GLU A 126 -28.87 32.12 13.26
C GLU A 126 -28.65 32.59 14.69
N ARG A 127 -27.42 32.49 15.23
CA ARG A 127 -27.09 33.03 16.55
C ARG A 127 -27.32 34.54 16.65
N ARG A 128 -27.05 35.30 15.60
CA ARG A 128 -27.31 36.76 15.56
C ARG A 128 -28.80 37.05 15.42
N THR A 129 -29.50 36.29 14.59
CA THR A 129 -30.95 36.40 14.40
C THR A 129 -31.68 36.08 15.70
N GLN A 130 -31.31 35.03 16.42
CA GLN A 130 -31.86 34.70 17.73
C GLN A 130 -31.60 35.80 18.76
N ARG A 131 -30.41 36.42 18.76
CA ARG A 131 -30.11 37.58 19.62
C ARG A 131 -30.98 38.79 19.29
N ALA A 132 -31.09 39.13 18.00
CA ALA A 132 -31.94 40.23 17.55
C ALA A 132 -33.43 39.97 17.86
N ILE A 133 -33.90 38.74 17.67
CA ILE A 133 -35.25 38.32 18.08
C ILE A 133 -35.43 38.49 19.59
N ALA A 134 -34.47 38.04 20.41
CA ALA A 134 -34.55 38.19 21.86
C ALA A 134 -34.55 39.66 22.29
N GLU A 135 -33.77 40.53 21.64
CA GLU A 135 -33.78 41.97 21.87
C GLU A 135 -35.11 42.61 21.50
N LEU A 136 -35.65 42.30 20.30
CA LEU A 136 -36.97 42.77 19.87
C LEU A 136 -38.09 42.32 20.81
N ILE A 137 -38.02 41.09 21.33
CA ILE A 137 -38.98 40.60 22.33
C ILE A 137 -38.84 41.38 23.64
N ARG A 138 -37.62 41.67 24.12
CA ARG A 138 -37.42 42.49 25.33
C ARG A 138 -37.93 43.91 25.16
N ASP A 139 -37.66 44.54 24.03
CA ASP A 139 -38.12 45.91 23.75
C ASP A 139 -39.65 45.96 23.64
N ARG A 140 -40.24 44.96 22.97
CA ARG A 140 -41.70 44.82 22.90
C ARG A 140 -42.30 44.60 24.29
N LEU A 141 -41.71 43.72 25.10
CA LEU A 141 -42.18 43.46 26.46
C LEU A 141 -42.09 44.70 27.33
N ARG A 142 -40.99 45.47 27.27
CA ARG A 142 -40.82 46.74 28.00
C ARG A 142 -41.83 47.80 27.55
N GLY A 143 -42.04 47.94 26.24
CA GLY A 143 -43.04 48.87 25.70
C GLY A 143 -44.48 48.46 26.03
N SER A 144 -44.75 47.15 26.11
CA SER A 144 -46.02 46.62 26.58
C SER A 144 -46.09 46.49 28.10
N GLU A 145 -45.03 46.77 28.86
CA GLU A 145 -45.02 46.57 30.32
C GLU A 145 -45.94 47.57 31.00
N GLU A 146 -46.01 48.80 30.47
CA GLU A 146 -46.98 49.81 30.91
C GLU A 146 -48.42 49.41 30.57
N GLU A 147 -48.66 48.86 29.37
CA GLU A 147 -49.98 48.36 28.94
C GLU A 147 -50.41 47.09 29.69
N LEU A 148 -49.48 46.17 29.94
CA LEU A 148 -49.69 44.93 30.68
C LEU A 148 -49.83 45.19 32.17
N ALA A 149 -49.04 46.09 32.77
CA ALA A 149 -49.19 46.50 34.16
C ALA A 149 -50.52 47.25 34.38
N ALA A 150 -50.92 48.10 33.43
CA ALA A 150 -52.24 48.73 33.46
C ALA A 150 -53.38 47.71 33.31
N ALA A 151 -53.26 46.74 32.39
CA ALA A 151 -54.26 45.69 32.19
C ALA A 151 -54.37 44.73 33.39
N VAL A 152 -53.24 44.36 34.01
CA VAL A 152 -53.21 43.52 35.22
C VAL A 152 -53.71 44.28 36.44
N GLY A 153 -53.39 45.57 36.57
CA GLY A 153 -53.94 46.44 37.60
C GLY A 153 -55.46 46.63 37.47
N ALA A 154 -55.97 46.80 36.24
CA ALA A 154 -57.41 46.88 35.99
C ALA A 154 -58.14 45.56 36.29
N ALA A 155 -57.56 44.41 35.90
CA ALA A 155 -58.12 43.09 36.19
C ALA A 155 -58.16 42.79 37.70
N GLY A 156 -57.15 43.22 38.47
CA GLY A 156 -57.12 43.02 39.92
C GLY A 156 -58.05 43.93 40.73
N VAL A 157 -58.54 45.03 40.14
CA VAL A 157 -59.49 45.94 40.81
C VAL A 157 -60.94 45.49 40.62
N GLU A 158 -61.28 44.86 39.48
CA GLU A 158 -62.64 44.36 39.24
C GLU A 158 -62.98 43.09 40.05
N GLU A 159 -61.99 42.28 40.43
CA GLU A 159 -62.19 41.08 41.27
C GLU A 159 -62.36 41.38 42.77
N GLY A 160 -62.20 42.64 43.20
CA GLY A 160 -62.17 43.02 44.62
C GLY A 160 -63.42 43.75 45.17
N ASP A 161 -64.41 44.09 44.33
CA ASP A 161 -65.55 44.96 44.71
C ASP A 161 -66.92 44.27 44.56
N SER A 162 -66.98 42.94 44.65
CA SER A 162 -68.25 42.20 44.75
C SER A 162 -68.39 41.47 46.09
N ASP A 163 -68.87 42.18 47.12
CA ASP A 163 -69.56 41.62 48.30
C ASP A 163 -70.72 42.55 48.70
#